data_AF-A0AAV7Y1P3-F1
#
_entry.id   AF-A0AAV7Y1P3-F1
#
_cell.length_a   1.000
_cell.length_b   1.000
_cell.length_c   1.000
_cell.angle_alpha   90.00
_cell.angle_beta   90.00
_cell.angle_gamma   90.00
#
_symmetry.space_group_name_H-M   'P 1'
#
loop_
_entity.id
_entity.type
_entity.pdbx_description
1 polymer ?
#
loop_
_entity_poly.entity_id
_entity_poly.type
_entity_poly.pdbx_seq_one_letter_code
_entity_poly.pdbx_strand_id
1 'polypeptide(L)'
;MLFDVLNNFLIPKLYLKVEVTSKSKRHHRKRSSKIDRLEERRKRLLAKHPLNVNLTISLKDGSTITLEFYYLLNLSVVTVKCAVQVSEPITGVFASTLMAPSNLLCGLYPGDTGLESPNVANYYQLQNVGLGPFVDLVSQLGSPYMWAQKVAGLDFISCNLKGQQGPSVKVSQANIPNTIKALQQRFKSRFALCKQVQSLESGAVPPIPALMEHFPTKINSQVNSLKQISWEEYRKNKSTHWLIEQNQVGELDFVYRMNISRGPAKALALIAIRNNYPESPPLFSIEVNWKGLLTAASSDAIRDMEREVNVYVQEFMAGKEWIDTLLAAQVTRLLYCFDVYLEANAVTDEDKKLFPREKVFIQATRSRTRSLPYKYVEMGGGVFTQRHT
;
A
#
# COMPACT_ATOMS: atom_id res chain seq x y z
N MET A 1 10.69 23.98 28.06
CA MET A 1 12.00 24.66 27.86
C MET A 1 12.59 24.31 26.49
N LEU A 2 11.89 24.67 25.42
CA LEU A 2 12.37 24.57 24.02
C LEU A 2 11.74 25.66 23.14
N PHE A 3 11.11 26.66 23.76
CA PHE A 3 10.31 27.70 23.09
C PHE A 3 10.83 29.13 23.31
N ASP A 4 11.90 29.32 24.09
CA ASP A 4 12.41 30.68 24.41
C ASP A 4 13.70 31.07 23.68
N VAL A 5 14.24 30.23 22.80
CA VAL A 5 15.53 30.52 22.13
C VAL A 5 15.35 31.16 20.74
N LEU A 6 14.15 31.16 20.17
CA LEU A 6 13.93 31.60 18.78
C LEU A 6 13.36 33.02 18.60
N ASN A 7 13.09 33.77 19.68
CA ASN A 7 12.41 35.07 19.59
C ASN A 7 13.26 36.31 19.93
N ASN A 8 14.57 36.18 20.20
CA ASN A 8 15.37 37.29 20.75
C ASN A 8 16.58 37.76 19.91
N PHE A 9 16.60 37.60 18.59
CA PHE A 9 17.66 38.20 17.76
C PHE A 9 17.13 39.11 16.65
N LEU A 10 16.57 40.24 17.08
CA LEU A 10 16.42 41.45 16.29
C LEU A 10 17.73 42.27 16.34
N ILE A 11 18.46 42.26 15.23
CA ILE A 11 19.33 43.32 14.65
C ILE A 11 20.25 44.10 15.62
N PRO A 12 21.57 44.04 15.38
CA PRO A 12 22.40 45.23 15.42
C PRO A 12 23.04 45.52 14.06
N LYS A 13 22.83 46.75 13.57
CA LYS A 13 23.54 47.36 12.45
C LYS A 13 25.03 47.47 12.79
N LEU A 14 25.88 46.71 12.08
CA LEU A 14 27.33 46.93 12.05
C LEU A 14 27.68 47.64 10.75
N TYR A 15 28.13 48.90 10.88
CA TYR A 15 28.73 49.67 9.80
C TYR A 15 30.14 49.14 9.53
N LEU A 16 30.34 48.51 8.36
CA LEU A 16 31.67 48.21 7.83
C LEU A 16 32.04 49.27 6.79
N LYS A 17 33.04 50.09 7.14
CA LYS A 17 33.73 51.01 6.22
C LYS A 17 34.64 50.16 5.33
N VAL A 18 34.34 50.09 4.03
CA VAL A 18 35.22 49.47 3.04
C VAL A 18 35.83 50.59 2.20
N GLU A 19 37.13 50.80 2.34
CA GLU A 19 37.90 51.68 1.45
C GLU A 19 37.94 51.09 0.04
N VAL A 20 37.51 51.89 -0.93
CA VAL A 20 37.57 51.55 -2.36
C VAL A 20 38.89 52.07 -2.91
N THR A 21 39.80 51.15 -3.27
CA THR A 21 40.90 51.46 -4.20
C THR A 21 40.54 50.93 -5.59
N SER A 22 40.46 51.86 -6.53
CA SER A 22 40.09 51.67 -7.92
C SER A 22 41.21 50.97 -8.72
N LYS A 23 40.90 49.85 -9.39
CA LYS A 23 41.55 49.49 -10.66
C LYS A 23 40.52 48.92 -11.65
N SER A 24 40.25 49.72 -12.68
CA SER A 24 39.49 49.35 -13.86
C SER A 24 40.10 48.12 -14.56
N LYS A 25 39.33 47.03 -14.63
CA LYS A 25 39.47 46.01 -15.68
C LYS A 25 38.08 45.76 -16.27
N ARG A 26 37.92 46.14 -17.54
CA ARG A 26 36.74 45.84 -18.36
C ARG A 26 36.51 44.33 -18.39
N HIS A 27 35.61 43.84 -17.53
CA HIS A 27 35.13 42.46 -17.63
C HIS A 27 34.12 42.40 -18.77
N HIS A 28 34.48 41.66 -19.83
CA HIS A 28 33.51 41.12 -20.79
C HIS A 28 32.40 40.43 -19.98
N ARG A 29 31.23 41.06 -19.97
CA ARG A 29 30.01 40.54 -19.35
C ARG A 29 29.60 39.31 -20.17
N LYS A 30 30.12 38.13 -19.82
CA LYS A 30 29.57 36.85 -20.27
C LYS A 30 28.08 36.91 -19.93
N ARG A 31 27.23 37.08 -20.94
CA ARG A 31 25.79 36.91 -20.81
C ARG A 31 25.61 35.49 -20.30
N SER A 32 25.36 35.30 -19.01
CA SER A 32 24.89 34.02 -18.51
C SER A 32 23.71 33.64 -19.39
N SER A 33 23.79 32.47 -20.01
CA SER A 33 22.82 32.05 -21.01
C SER A 33 21.43 32.10 -20.36
N LYS A 34 20.37 32.38 -21.12
CA LYS A 34 19.00 32.35 -20.57
C LYS A 34 18.69 31.03 -19.83
N ILE A 35 19.38 29.96 -20.25
CA ILE A 35 19.35 28.61 -19.67
C ILE A 35 19.94 28.61 -18.25
N ASP A 36 21.14 29.16 -18.05
CA ASP A 36 21.76 29.27 -16.71
C ASP A 36 20.89 30.04 -15.73
N ARG A 37 20.24 31.12 -16.20
CA ARG A 37 19.32 31.92 -15.37
C ARG A 37 18.04 31.15 -15.00
N LEU A 38 17.56 30.30 -15.90
CA LEU A 38 16.39 29.45 -15.64
C LEU A 38 16.76 28.37 -14.62
N GLU A 39 17.92 27.74 -14.77
CA GLU A 39 18.43 26.74 -13.81
C GLU A 39 18.71 27.33 -12.43
N GLU A 40 19.27 28.54 -12.34
CA GLU A 40 19.42 29.24 -11.07
C GLU A 40 18.06 29.54 -10.42
N ARG A 41 17.06 29.93 -11.20
CA ARG A 41 15.69 30.11 -10.70
C ARG A 41 15.08 28.81 -10.22
N ARG A 42 15.31 27.69 -10.92
CA ARG A 42 14.89 26.34 -10.48
C ARG A 42 15.54 25.98 -9.16
N LYS A 43 16.86 26.09 -9.05
CA LYS A 43 17.61 25.78 -7.83
C LYS A 43 17.18 26.64 -6.64
N ARG A 44 16.91 27.94 -6.88
CA ARG A 44 16.37 28.82 -5.84
C ARG A 44 14.99 28.37 -5.41
N LEU A 45 14.08 28.09 -6.34
CA LEU A 45 12.71 27.67 -6.02
C LEU A 45 12.67 26.35 -5.23
N LEU A 46 13.59 25.42 -5.52
CA LEU A 46 13.71 24.13 -4.82
C LEU A 46 14.66 24.19 -3.60
N ALA A 47 15.01 25.38 -3.12
CA ALA A 47 15.91 25.55 -1.99
C ALA A 47 15.29 24.99 -0.71
N LYS A 48 15.98 24.01 -0.13
CA LYS A 48 15.66 23.45 1.19
C LYS A 48 16.17 24.36 2.29
N HIS A 49 15.43 24.41 3.39
CA HIS A 49 15.91 24.99 4.63
C HIS A 49 17.14 24.18 5.14
N PRO A 50 18.17 24.83 5.71
CA PRO A 50 19.39 24.15 6.16
C PRO A 50 19.17 23.23 7.36
N LEU A 51 18.14 23.49 8.17
CA LEU A 51 17.72 22.60 9.26
C LEU A 51 16.64 21.64 8.77
N ASN A 52 16.78 20.38 9.15
CA ASN A 52 15.79 19.31 8.96
C ASN A 52 15.43 18.68 10.31
N VAL A 53 14.34 17.92 10.34
CA VAL A 53 13.91 17.17 11.52
C VAL A 53 13.89 15.70 11.16
N ASN A 54 14.54 14.87 11.98
CA ASN A 54 14.56 13.42 11.80
C ASN A 54 13.76 12.76 12.92
N LEU A 55 12.72 12.00 12.54
CA LEU A 55 11.88 11.23 13.45
C LEU A 55 12.13 9.74 13.20
N THR A 56 12.60 9.02 14.22
CA THR A 56 12.80 7.57 14.14
C THR A 56 11.73 6.85 14.95
N ILE A 57 11.06 5.88 14.31
CA ILE A 57 10.05 5.02 14.90
C ILE A 57 10.60 3.59 14.89
N SER A 58 10.72 2.97 16.06
CA SER A 58 11.14 1.57 16.20
C SER A 58 9.96 0.64 16.50
N LEU A 59 9.98 -0.54 15.89
CA LEU A 59 9.13 -1.68 16.26
C LEU A 59 9.82 -2.52 17.35
N LYS A 60 9.04 -3.35 18.03
CA LYS A 60 9.54 -4.29 19.06
C LYS A 60 10.57 -5.27 18.49
N ASP A 61 10.47 -5.59 17.21
CA ASP A 61 11.34 -6.54 16.50
C ASP A 61 12.68 -5.94 16.06
N GLY A 62 13.04 -4.75 16.56
CA GLY A 62 14.29 -4.04 16.24
C GLY A 62 14.29 -3.30 14.89
N SER A 63 13.26 -3.47 14.06
CA SER A 63 13.11 -2.75 12.78
C SER A 63 12.73 -1.28 13.01
N THR A 64 13.31 -0.36 12.23
CA THR A 64 13.12 1.09 12.38
C THR A 64 12.72 1.76 11.06
N ILE A 65 11.87 2.79 11.15
CA ILE A 65 11.65 3.77 10.10
C ILE A 65 12.25 5.09 10.55
N THR A 66 13.03 5.73 9.69
CA THR A 66 13.48 7.10 9.84
C THR A 66 12.77 8.00 8.83
N LEU A 67 12.13 9.06 9.33
CA LEU A 67 11.41 10.07 8.56
C LEU A 67 12.20 11.38 8.63
N GLU A 68 12.72 11.85 7.50
CA GLU A 68 13.44 13.11 7.39
C GLU A 68 12.51 14.18 6.81
N PHE A 69 12.20 15.19 7.62
CA PHE A 69 11.36 16.31 7.24
C PHE A 69 12.24 17.47 6.75
N TYR A 70 11.97 17.94 5.54
CA TYR A 70 12.59 19.12 4.95
C TYR A 70 11.54 20.19 4.71
N TYR A 71 11.91 21.45 4.91
CA TYR A 71 11.06 22.59 4.56
C TYR A 71 11.56 23.27 3.29
N LEU A 72 10.69 23.43 2.29
CA LEU A 72 10.98 24.17 1.07
C LEU A 72 10.52 25.61 1.24
N LEU A 73 11.46 26.54 1.40
CA LEU A 73 11.18 27.93 1.78
C LEU A 73 10.29 28.65 0.77
N ASN A 74 10.61 28.53 -0.52
CA ASN A 74 9.91 29.26 -1.57
C ASN A 74 8.56 28.64 -1.95
N LEU A 75 8.42 27.33 -1.73
CA LEU A 75 7.18 26.60 -1.97
C LEU A 75 6.28 26.54 -0.72
N SER A 76 6.80 26.94 0.44
CA SER A 76 6.12 26.88 1.73
C SER A 76 5.49 25.52 2.03
N VAL A 77 6.21 24.45 1.70
CA VAL A 77 5.75 23.06 1.81
C VAL A 77 6.79 22.23 2.54
N VAL A 78 6.31 21.33 3.40
CA VAL A 78 7.13 20.31 4.06
C VAL A 78 7.20 19.06 3.17
N THR A 79 8.38 18.52 2.95
CA THR A 79 8.56 17.23 2.27
C THR A 79 9.12 16.19 3.23
N VAL A 80 8.75 14.94 3.01
CA VAL A 80 9.19 13.81 3.84
C VAL A 80 10.00 12.85 2.99
N LYS A 81 11.19 12.48 3.47
CA LYS A 81 11.93 11.31 2.98
C LYS A 81 11.82 10.19 4.00
N CYS A 82 11.67 8.98 3.51
CA CYS A 82 11.58 7.79 4.33
C CYS A 82 12.84 6.94 4.10
N ALA A 83 13.38 6.39 5.18
CA ALA A 83 14.38 5.34 5.15
C ALA A 83 13.91 4.21 6.06
N VAL A 84 13.99 2.97 5.57
CA VAL A 84 13.56 1.79 6.32
C VAL A 84 14.78 0.94 6.61
N GLN A 85 14.96 0.55 7.87
CA GLN A 85 15.96 -0.41 8.29
C GLN A 85 15.24 -1.59 8.93
N VAL A 86 15.38 -2.76 8.33
CA VAL A 86 14.73 -3.98 8.80
C VAL A 86 15.78 -4.84 9.49
N SER A 87 15.45 -5.37 10.67
CA SER A 87 16.37 -6.22 11.43
C SER A 87 16.59 -7.59 10.78
N GLU A 88 15.56 -8.12 10.11
CA GLU A 88 15.61 -9.37 9.34
C GLU A 88 15.69 -9.05 7.84
N PRO A 89 16.61 -9.66 7.08
CA PRO A 89 16.71 -9.41 5.65
C PRO A 89 15.47 -9.94 4.92
N ILE A 90 14.79 -9.06 4.20
CA ILE A 90 13.70 -9.43 3.29
C ILE A 90 14.33 -10.03 2.04
N THR A 91 14.16 -11.34 1.83
CA THR A 91 14.74 -12.04 0.68
C THR A 91 13.83 -12.06 -0.54
N GLY A 92 12.53 -11.80 -0.35
CA GLY A 92 11.53 -11.81 -1.42
C GLY A 92 11.58 -10.55 -2.29
N VAL A 93 11.57 -10.72 -3.61
CA VAL A 93 11.67 -9.60 -4.57
C VAL A 93 10.40 -8.77 -4.52
N PHE A 94 9.22 -9.40 -4.52
CA PHE A 94 7.95 -8.67 -4.50
C PHE A 94 7.59 -8.20 -3.09
N ALA A 95 8.02 -8.95 -2.07
CA ALA A 95 7.95 -8.54 -0.67
C ALA A 95 8.74 -7.25 -0.41
N SER A 96 9.95 -7.11 -0.96
CA SER A 96 10.78 -5.91 -0.79
C SER A 96 10.11 -4.64 -1.33
N THR A 97 9.31 -4.77 -2.40
CA THR A 97 8.60 -3.64 -3.04
C THR A 97 7.53 -3.04 -2.12
N LEU A 98 6.95 -3.84 -1.20
CA LEU A 98 5.98 -3.35 -0.22
C LEU A 98 6.62 -2.45 0.85
N MET A 99 7.91 -2.65 1.12
CA MET A 99 8.70 -1.88 2.08
C MET A 99 9.50 -0.76 1.41
N ALA A 100 9.30 -0.53 0.11
CA ALA A 100 9.97 0.52 -0.63
C ALA A 100 9.67 1.90 0.01
N PRO A 101 10.70 2.72 0.32
CA PRO A 101 10.49 3.97 1.02
C PRO A 101 9.65 5.00 0.27
N SER A 102 9.56 4.89 -1.06
CA SER A 102 8.73 5.75 -1.90
C SER A 102 7.23 5.54 -1.68
N ASN A 103 6.81 4.31 -1.38
CA ASN A 103 5.39 3.92 -1.36
C ASN A 103 4.86 3.64 0.05
N LEU A 104 5.75 3.45 1.03
CA LEU A 104 5.38 3.05 2.39
C LEU A 104 4.38 3.98 3.06
N LEU A 105 4.51 5.30 2.80
CA LEU A 105 3.70 6.36 3.41
C LEU A 105 2.55 6.82 2.50
N CYS A 106 2.47 6.29 1.28
CA CYS A 106 1.42 6.61 0.33
C CYS A 106 0.08 6.09 0.84
N GLY A 107 -0.94 6.96 0.85
CA GLY A 107 -2.28 6.61 1.31
C GLY A 107 -2.36 6.38 2.82
N LEU A 108 -1.54 7.06 3.64
CA LEU A 108 -1.71 7.03 5.10
C LEU A 108 -3.10 7.53 5.51
N TYR A 109 -3.61 8.53 4.81
CA TYR A 109 -4.99 8.98 4.88
C TYR A 109 -5.64 8.87 3.49
N PRO A 110 -6.98 8.72 3.40
CA PRO A 110 -7.67 8.62 2.12
C PRO A 110 -7.36 9.81 1.20
N GLY A 111 -6.91 9.51 -0.03
CA GLY A 111 -6.57 10.52 -1.04
C GLY A 111 -5.20 11.20 -0.88
N ASP A 112 -4.43 10.90 0.16
CA ASP A 112 -3.10 11.49 0.38
C ASP A 112 -1.99 10.63 -0.27
N THR A 113 -1.74 10.86 -1.56
CA THR A 113 -0.72 10.12 -2.34
C THR A 113 0.68 10.70 -2.18
N GLY A 114 0.80 11.96 -1.77
CA GLY A 114 2.08 12.67 -1.68
C GLY A 114 2.76 12.90 -3.02
N LEU A 115 2.00 12.88 -4.12
CA LEU A 115 2.50 13.12 -5.49
C LEU A 115 2.31 14.57 -5.95
N GLU A 116 1.29 15.23 -5.43
CA GLU A 116 0.92 16.60 -5.78
C GLU A 116 1.22 17.57 -4.63
N SER A 117 1.42 18.84 -4.96
CA SER A 117 1.66 19.86 -3.94
C SER A 117 0.35 20.25 -3.24
N PRO A 118 0.30 20.27 -1.90
CA PRO A 118 -0.84 20.76 -1.11
C PRO A 118 -1.27 22.19 -1.45
N ASN A 119 -0.33 23.02 -1.91
CA ASN A 119 -0.54 24.42 -2.20
C ASN A 119 -0.75 24.63 -3.71
N VAL A 120 -1.95 25.06 -4.11
CA VAL A 120 -2.30 25.33 -5.51
C VAL A 120 -1.39 26.39 -6.14
N ALA A 121 -0.87 27.34 -5.37
CA ALA A 121 0.07 28.34 -5.89
C ALA A 121 1.36 27.70 -6.45
N ASN A 122 1.78 26.57 -5.88
CA ASN A 122 3.00 25.89 -6.31
C ASN A 122 2.86 25.30 -7.71
N TYR A 123 1.65 24.93 -8.13
CA TYR A 123 1.39 24.48 -9.50
C TYR A 123 1.81 25.55 -10.52
N TYR A 124 1.36 26.79 -10.33
CA TYR A 124 1.71 27.91 -11.20
C TYR A 124 3.18 28.30 -11.06
N GLN A 125 3.73 28.28 -9.85
CA GLN A 125 5.14 28.61 -9.63
C GLN A 125 6.09 27.62 -10.33
N LEU A 126 5.78 26.32 -10.33
CA LEU A 126 6.55 25.30 -11.03
C LEU A 126 6.44 25.45 -12.55
N GLN A 127 5.22 25.65 -13.05
CA GLN A 127 4.96 25.87 -14.48
C GLN A 127 5.70 27.10 -15.01
N ASN A 128 5.75 28.19 -14.24
CA ASN A 128 6.46 29.42 -14.60
C ASN A 128 7.98 29.25 -14.77
N VAL A 129 8.57 28.24 -14.12
CA VAL A 129 10.01 27.92 -14.24
C VAL A 129 10.24 26.73 -15.19
N GLY A 130 9.19 26.28 -15.88
CA GLY A 130 9.22 25.14 -16.78
C GLY A 130 9.66 23.86 -16.07
N LEU A 131 9.33 23.72 -14.78
CA LEU A 131 9.39 22.46 -14.07
C LEU A 131 8.06 21.73 -14.33
N GLY A 132 8.14 20.42 -14.57
CA GLY A 132 6.97 19.57 -14.77
C GLY A 132 6.14 19.39 -13.49
N PRO A 133 5.24 18.39 -13.44
CA PRO A 133 4.49 18.09 -12.23
C PRO A 133 5.42 17.75 -11.07
N PHE A 134 4.95 17.98 -9.83
CA PHE A 134 5.76 17.77 -8.62
C PHE A 134 6.28 16.32 -8.49
N VAL A 135 5.58 15.35 -9.10
CA VAL A 135 5.92 13.92 -9.13
C VAL A 135 7.40 13.68 -9.50
N ASP A 136 7.90 14.37 -10.52
CA ASP A 136 9.27 14.19 -10.99
C ASP A 136 10.31 14.63 -9.94
N LEU A 137 9.91 15.56 -9.07
CA LEU A 137 10.73 16.16 -8.02
C LEU A 137 10.67 15.39 -6.69
N VAL A 138 9.71 14.47 -6.53
CA VAL A 138 9.54 13.67 -5.30
C VAL A 138 10.79 12.86 -4.99
N SER A 139 11.43 12.27 -6.00
CA SER A 139 12.67 11.49 -5.84
C SER A 139 13.80 12.32 -5.21
N GLN A 140 13.91 13.61 -5.56
CA GLN A 140 14.96 14.50 -5.09
C GLN A 140 14.59 15.20 -3.77
N LEU A 141 13.34 15.65 -3.65
CA LEU A 141 12.89 16.53 -2.56
C LEU A 141 12.19 15.78 -1.42
N GLY A 142 11.60 14.62 -1.69
CA GLY A 142 10.69 13.91 -0.80
C GLY A 142 9.23 14.21 -1.13
N SER A 143 8.32 13.41 -0.55
CA SER A 143 6.88 13.48 -0.82
C SER A 143 6.20 14.54 0.05
N PRO A 144 5.45 15.49 -0.54
CA PRO A 144 4.73 16.53 0.19
C PRO A 144 3.35 16.03 0.66
N TYR A 145 3.33 15.12 1.64
CA TYR A 145 2.07 14.61 2.18
C TYR A 145 1.23 15.70 2.87
N MET A 146 -0.09 15.59 2.77
CA MET A 146 -1.03 16.49 3.47
C MET A 146 -0.93 16.34 4.99
N TRP A 147 -0.78 15.10 5.48
CA TRP A 147 -0.60 14.87 6.91
C TRP A 147 0.68 15.53 7.45
N ALA A 148 1.76 15.56 6.66
CA ALA A 148 3.02 16.16 7.08
C ALA A 148 2.89 17.68 7.24
N GLN A 149 2.09 18.32 6.37
CA GLN A 149 1.74 19.74 6.52
C GLN A 149 1.00 19.99 7.84
N LYS A 150 -0.04 19.18 8.11
CA LYS A 150 -0.85 19.31 9.33
C LYS A 150 -0.03 19.10 10.59
N VAL A 151 0.89 18.14 10.59
CA VAL A 151 1.85 17.92 11.69
C VAL A 151 2.75 19.14 11.90
N ALA A 152 3.20 19.79 10.82
CA ALA A 152 3.95 21.05 10.89
C ALA A 152 3.09 22.28 11.23
N GLY A 153 1.78 22.11 11.39
CA GLY A 153 0.84 23.20 11.68
C GLY A 153 0.38 24.00 10.46
N LEU A 154 0.73 23.56 9.26
CA LEU A 154 0.25 24.14 8.00
C LEU A 154 -1.09 23.51 7.63
N ASP A 155 -2.09 24.34 7.35
CA ASP A 155 -3.39 23.88 6.84
C ASP A 155 -3.73 24.60 5.54
N PHE A 156 -3.80 23.83 4.47
CA PHE A 156 -4.12 24.30 3.12
C PHE A 156 -5.59 24.08 2.75
N ILE A 157 -6.30 23.21 3.48
CA ILE A 157 -7.69 22.81 3.18
C ILE A 157 -8.66 23.68 3.97
N SER A 158 -8.38 23.93 5.25
CA SER A 158 -9.15 24.92 5.99
C SER A 158 -8.67 26.30 5.54
N CYS A 159 -9.24 26.77 4.42
CA CYS A 159 -9.28 28.18 4.09
C CYS A 159 -9.96 28.92 5.24
N ASN A 160 -9.25 29.14 6.34
CA ASN A 160 -9.67 30.13 7.30
C ASN A 160 -9.60 31.45 6.55
N LEU A 161 -10.79 32.02 6.36
CA LEU A 161 -11.19 33.31 5.79
C LEU A 161 -10.45 34.53 6.40
N LYS A 162 -9.34 34.32 7.11
CA LYS A 162 -8.60 35.29 7.91
C LYS A 162 -7.10 35.24 7.65
N GLY A 163 -6.65 35.18 6.40
CA GLY A 163 -5.31 35.63 5.97
C GLY A 163 -4.05 35.15 6.73
N GLN A 164 -4.14 34.18 7.64
CA GLN A 164 -3.02 33.69 8.44
C GLN A 164 -2.48 32.43 7.79
N GLN A 165 -1.58 32.61 6.82
CA GLN A 165 -0.79 31.55 6.19
C GLN A 165 0.40 31.12 7.08
N GLY A 166 0.20 31.09 8.39
CA GLY A 166 1.25 30.78 9.37
C GLY A 166 1.05 29.42 10.02
N PRO A 167 2.13 28.74 10.45
CA PRO A 167 2.03 27.48 11.16
C PRO A 167 1.27 27.66 12.49
N SER A 168 0.24 26.85 12.72
CA SER A 168 -0.59 26.89 13.91
C SER A 168 -0.29 25.71 14.85
N VAL A 169 0.05 26.03 16.09
CA VAL A 169 0.34 25.04 17.14
C VAL A 169 -0.89 24.17 17.44
N LYS A 170 -2.11 24.73 17.34
CA LYS A 170 -3.35 24.00 17.59
C LYS A 170 -3.58 22.89 16.55
N VAL A 171 -3.29 23.17 15.28
CA VAL A 171 -3.40 22.20 14.19
C VAL A 171 -2.39 21.07 14.38
N SER A 172 -1.15 21.42 14.74
CA SER A 172 -0.10 20.44 15.02
C SER A 172 -0.47 19.51 16.18
N GLN A 173 -0.86 20.06 17.33
CA GLN A 173 -1.19 19.28 18.54
C GLN A 173 -2.36 18.30 18.34
N ALA A 174 -3.35 18.65 17.53
CA ALA A 174 -4.49 17.77 17.24
C ALA A 174 -4.11 16.58 16.33
N ASN A 175 -3.17 16.79 15.40
CA ASN A 175 -2.85 15.80 14.36
C ASN A 175 -1.65 14.91 14.69
N ILE A 176 -0.69 15.37 15.51
CA ILE A 176 0.51 14.61 15.87
C ILE A 176 0.18 13.23 16.46
N PRO A 177 -0.66 13.10 17.52
CA PRO A 177 -0.84 11.81 18.19
C PRO A 177 -1.47 10.75 17.27
N ASN A 178 -2.46 11.15 16.47
CA ASN A 178 -3.16 10.25 15.55
C ASN A 178 -2.25 9.84 14.38
N THR A 179 -1.47 10.78 13.86
CA THR A 179 -0.54 10.51 12.75
C THR A 179 0.60 9.59 13.19
N ILE A 180 1.17 9.77 14.39
CA ILE A 180 2.20 8.86 14.91
C ILE A 180 1.63 7.44 15.08
N LYS A 181 0.42 7.30 15.63
CA LYS A 181 -0.26 6.00 15.75
C LYS A 181 -0.50 5.37 14.38
N ALA A 182 -0.98 6.14 13.41
CA ALA A 182 -1.20 5.68 12.04
C ALA A 182 0.10 5.23 11.37
N LEU A 183 1.20 5.98 11.53
CA LEU A 183 2.53 5.60 11.03
C LEU A 183 3.03 4.30 11.64
N GLN A 184 2.89 4.13 12.96
CA GLN A 184 3.24 2.88 13.65
C GLN A 184 2.43 1.69 13.15
N GLN A 185 1.10 1.85 13.03
CA GLN A 185 0.21 0.81 12.53
C GLN A 185 0.49 0.48 11.07
N ARG A 186 0.77 1.49 10.25
CA ARG A 186 1.18 1.35 8.85
C ARG A 186 2.47 0.54 8.73
N PHE A 187 3.48 0.87 9.52
CA PHE A 187 4.74 0.15 9.50
C PHE A 187 4.56 -1.31 9.91
N LYS A 188 3.84 -1.56 11.03
CA LYS A 188 3.57 -2.90 11.51
C LYS A 188 2.84 -3.73 10.44
N SER A 189 1.76 -3.20 9.88
CA SER A 189 0.94 -3.91 8.88
C SER A 189 1.69 -4.19 7.58
N ARG A 190 2.48 -3.24 7.08
CA ARG A 190 3.32 -3.44 5.88
C ARG A 190 4.43 -4.45 6.12
N PHE A 191 5.05 -4.42 7.28
CA PHE A 191 6.07 -5.39 7.65
C PHE A 191 5.50 -6.80 7.77
N ALA A 192 4.34 -6.96 8.42
CA ALA A 192 3.68 -8.26 8.52
C ALA A 192 3.18 -8.77 7.15
N LEU A 193 2.68 -7.88 6.29
CA LEU A 193 2.32 -8.21 4.92
C LEU A 193 3.55 -8.64 4.10
N CYS A 194 4.69 -7.97 4.28
CA CYS A 194 5.95 -8.33 3.65
C CYS A 194 6.37 -9.77 4.01
N LYS A 195 6.27 -10.15 5.29
CA LYS A 195 6.53 -11.53 5.74
C LYS A 195 5.60 -12.54 5.07
N GLN A 196 4.30 -12.23 5.01
CA GLN A 196 3.31 -13.09 4.35
C GLN A 196 3.59 -13.26 2.85
N VAL A 197 3.88 -12.17 2.13
CA VAL A 197 4.22 -12.22 0.70
C VAL A 197 5.51 -12.98 0.47
N GLN A 198 6.53 -12.80 1.33
CA GLN A 198 7.78 -13.55 1.25
C GLN A 198 7.57 -15.07 1.44
N SER A 199 6.68 -15.50 2.34
CA SER A 199 6.31 -16.92 2.46
C SER A 199 5.56 -17.42 1.22
N LEU A 200 4.64 -16.62 0.68
CA LEU A 200 3.89 -17.01 -0.53
C LEU A 200 4.79 -17.06 -1.78
N GLU A 201 5.83 -16.22 -1.85
CA GLU A 201 6.86 -16.29 -2.89
C GLU A 201 7.66 -17.59 -2.86
N SER A 202 7.93 -18.14 -1.67
CA SER A 202 8.58 -19.44 -1.54
C SER A 202 7.62 -20.62 -1.77
N GLY A 203 6.34 -20.36 -2.07
CA GLY A 203 5.31 -21.38 -2.30
C GLY A 203 4.72 -21.97 -1.01
N ALA A 204 5.08 -21.42 0.15
CA ALA A 204 4.59 -21.89 1.45
C ALA A 204 3.54 -20.92 2.02
N VAL A 205 2.36 -21.44 2.37
CA VAL A 205 1.39 -20.66 3.13
C VAL A 205 1.76 -20.77 4.61
N PRO A 206 2.03 -19.66 5.31
CA PRO A 206 2.42 -19.72 6.72
C PRO A 206 1.27 -20.29 7.56
N PRO A 207 1.55 -21.17 8.53
CA PRO A 207 0.51 -21.72 9.40
C PRO A 207 -0.08 -20.61 10.27
N ILE A 208 -1.38 -20.71 10.56
CA ILE A 208 -2.11 -19.70 11.35
C ILE A 208 -2.74 -20.39 12.57
N PRO A 209 -1.98 -20.59 13.67
CA PRO A 209 -2.45 -21.31 14.85
C PRO A 209 -3.73 -20.72 15.45
N ALA A 210 -3.85 -19.39 15.45
CA ALA A 210 -4.98 -18.67 16.03
C ALA A 210 -6.32 -18.93 15.30
N LEU A 211 -6.28 -19.43 14.06
CA LEU A 211 -7.47 -19.64 13.23
C LEU A 211 -7.63 -21.10 12.80
N MET A 212 -6.98 -22.05 13.48
CA MET A 212 -7.06 -23.48 13.12
C MET A 212 -8.50 -24.00 13.10
N GLU A 213 -9.37 -23.50 13.98
CA GLU A 213 -10.79 -23.87 14.04
C GLU A 213 -11.56 -23.49 12.76
N HIS A 214 -11.03 -22.54 11.98
CA HIS A 214 -11.61 -22.08 10.72
C HIS A 214 -11.05 -22.78 9.48
N PHE A 215 -10.08 -23.69 9.64
CA PHE A 215 -9.40 -24.35 8.53
C PHE A 215 -9.49 -25.88 8.61
N PRO A 216 -9.61 -26.58 7.46
CA PRO A 216 -9.50 -28.03 7.43
C PRO A 216 -8.07 -28.49 7.73
N THR A 217 -7.93 -29.67 8.33
CA THR A 217 -6.64 -30.27 8.72
C THR A 217 -5.74 -30.63 7.53
N LYS A 218 -6.32 -30.94 6.37
CA LYS A 218 -5.59 -31.30 5.14
C LYS A 218 -5.99 -30.36 4.01
N ILE A 219 -5.04 -29.80 3.30
CA ILE A 219 -5.26 -29.00 2.07
C ILE A 219 -4.39 -29.62 0.98
N ASN A 220 -5.00 -29.95 -0.16
CA ASN A 220 -4.33 -30.66 -1.25
C ASN A 220 -3.82 -29.70 -2.33
N SER A 221 -4.50 -28.55 -2.50
CA SER A 221 -4.08 -27.51 -3.41
C SER A 221 -2.83 -26.78 -2.92
N GLN A 222 -1.93 -26.45 -3.85
CA GLN A 222 -0.66 -25.79 -3.55
C GLN A 222 -0.49 -24.49 -4.33
N VAL A 223 0.21 -23.53 -3.73
CA VAL A 223 0.62 -22.28 -4.38
C VAL A 223 1.90 -22.54 -5.15
N ASN A 224 1.84 -22.46 -6.48
CA ASN A 224 2.98 -22.75 -7.33
C ASN A 224 3.88 -21.54 -7.55
N SER A 225 3.27 -20.35 -7.63
CA SER A 225 4.02 -19.11 -7.84
C SER A 225 3.17 -17.90 -7.49
N LEU A 226 3.82 -16.90 -6.92
CA LEU A 226 3.31 -15.55 -6.75
C LEU A 226 4.21 -14.60 -7.54
N LYS A 227 3.62 -13.72 -8.35
CA LYS A 227 4.34 -12.68 -9.10
C LYS A 227 3.65 -11.35 -8.96
N GLN A 228 4.40 -10.28 -8.75
CA GLN A 228 3.85 -8.94 -8.91
C GLN A 228 3.67 -8.65 -10.40
N ILE A 229 2.53 -8.04 -10.75
CA ILE A 229 2.21 -7.64 -12.13
C ILE A 229 2.04 -6.12 -12.20
N SER A 230 1.98 -5.57 -13.41
CA SER A 230 1.66 -4.15 -13.60
C SER A 230 0.15 -3.90 -13.56
N TRP A 231 -0.24 -2.65 -13.31
CA TRP A 231 -1.64 -2.22 -13.40
C TRP A 231 -2.23 -2.47 -14.80
N GLU A 232 -1.44 -2.29 -15.85
CA GLU A 232 -1.87 -2.52 -17.23
C GLU A 232 -2.21 -4.00 -17.48
N GLU A 233 -1.38 -4.91 -16.97
CA GLU A 233 -1.65 -6.35 -17.04
C GLU A 233 -2.88 -6.72 -16.23
N TYR A 234 -3.05 -6.15 -15.03
CA TYR A 234 -4.22 -6.38 -14.20
C TYR A 234 -5.51 -5.93 -14.88
N ARG A 235 -5.51 -4.74 -15.50
CA ARG A 235 -6.66 -4.15 -16.21
C ARG A 235 -7.03 -4.91 -17.48
N LYS A 236 -6.08 -5.59 -18.12
CA LYS A 236 -6.31 -6.36 -19.35
C LYS A 236 -7.11 -7.65 -19.10
N ASN A 237 -7.09 -8.18 -17.88
CA ASN A 237 -7.80 -9.42 -17.55
C ASN A 237 -9.31 -9.17 -17.42
N LYS A 238 -10.11 -10.01 -18.08
CA LYS A 238 -11.57 -9.82 -18.07
C LYS A 238 -12.21 -10.05 -16.70
N SER A 239 -11.60 -10.93 -15.90
CA SER A 239 -12.09 -11.27 -14.56
C SER A 239 -12.00 -10.10 -13.58
N THR A 240 -11.12 -9.12 -13.80
CA THR A 240 -10.91 -7.98 -12.89
C THR A 240 -11.77 -6.76 -13.22
N HIS A 241 -12.47 -6.73 -14.37
CA HIS A 241 -13.21 -5.55 -14.81
C HIS A 241 -14.24 -5.06 -13.78
N TRP A 242 -14.98 -5.97 -13.15
CA TRP A 242 -15.98 -5.59 -12.16
C TRP A 242 -15.35 -4.91 -10.92
N LEU A 243 -14.13 -5.28 -10.51
CA LEU A 243 -13.41 -4.62 -9.41
C LEU A 243 -12.98 -3.20 -9.79
N ILE A 244 -12.59 -3.01 -11.06
CA ILE A 244 -12.15 -1.72 -11.59
C ILE A 244 -13.35 -0.79 -11.77
N GLU A 245 -14.45 -1.28 -12.34
CA GLU A 245 -15.69 -0.51 -12.54
C GLU A 245 -16.28 0.00 -11.22
N GLN A 246 -16.13 -0.78 -10.15
CA GLN A 246 -16.58 -0.40 -8.80
C GLN A 246 -15.56 0.44 -8.02
N ASN A 247 -14.49 0.91 -8.66
CA ASN A 247 -13.40 1.70 -8.06
C ASN A 247 -12.79 1.06 -6.79
N GLN A 248 -12.78 -0.28 -6.74
CA GLN A 248 -12.23 -1.02 -5.59
C GLN A 248 -10.71 -1.16 -5.67
N VAL A 249 -10.14 -1.04 -6.87
CA VAL A 249 -8.69 -1.12 -7.11
C VAL A 249 -8.26 0.06 -7.98
N GLY A 250 -7.15 0.70 -7.63
CA GLY A 250 -6.53 1.79 -8.38
C GLY A 250 -5.11 1.48 -8.86
N GLU A 251 -4.54 2.39 -9.64
CA GLU A 251 -3.20 2.26 -10.24
C GLU A 251 -2.06 2.21 -9.20
N LEU A 252 -2.25 2.86 -8.06
CA LEU A 252 -1.25 2.90 -6.99
C LEU A 252 -1.27 1.64 -6.10
N ASP A 253 -2.26 0.76 -6.28
CA ASP A 253 -2.41 -0.44 -5.46
C ASP A 253 -1.45 -1.55 -5.90
N PHE A 254 -1.12 -2.44 -4.98
CA PHE A 254 -0.23 -3.56 -5.26
C PHE A 254 -1.02 -4.71 -5.86
N VAL A 255 -0.70 -5.10 -7.09
CA VAL A 255 -1.37 -6.19 -7.80
C VAL A 255 -0.45 -7.39 -7.99
N TYR A 256 -0.96 -8.56 -7.64
CA TYR A 256 -0.24 -9.82 -7.71
C TYR A 256 -1.02 -10.85 -8.51
N ARG A 257 -0.27 -11.76 -9.11
CA ARG A 257 -0.74 -12.92 -9.84
C ARG A 257 -0.26 -14.17 -9.12
N MET A 258 -1.19 -14.96 -8.61
CA MET A 258 -0.91 -16.21 -7.91
C MET A 258 -1.45 -17.39 -8.72
N ASN A 259 -0.60 -18.40 -8.95
CA ASN A 259 -0.99 -19.64 -9.61
C ASN A 259 -1.13 -20.75 -8.57
N ILE A 260 -2.29 -21.40 -8.55
CA ILE A 260 -2.64 -22.51 -7.68
C ILE A 260 -2.81 -23.75 -8.55
N SER A 261 -2.41 -24.91 -8.06
CA SER A 261 -2.70 -26.17 -8.75
C SER A 261 -3.05 -27.31 -7.80
N ARG A 262 -3.85 -28.23 -8.35
CA ARG A 262 -4.10 -29.56 -7.80
C ARG A 262 -4.18 -30.53 -8.97
N GLY A 263 -3.18 -31.40 -9.10
CA GLY A 263 -3.08 -32.31 -10.24
C GLY A 263 -3.16 -31.56 -11.58
N PRO A 264 -4.06 -31.94 -12.51
CA PRO A 264 -4.19 -31.26 -13.80
C PRO A 264 -4.96 -29.93 -13.75
N ALA A 265 -5.68 -29.65 -12.65
CA ALA A 265 -6.48 -28.44 -12.52
C ALA A 265 -5.60 -27.27 -12.05
N LYS A 266 -5.78 -26.11 -12.70
CA LYS A 266 -5.05 -24.88 -12.39
C LYS A 266 -6.05 -23.77 -12.07
N ALA A 267 -5.76 -23.00 -11.03
CA ALA A 267 -6.48 -21.77 -10.73
C ALA A 267 -5.51 -20.60 -10.73
N LEU A 268 -5.96 -19.49 -11.27
CA LEU A 268 -5.28 -18.21 -11.31
C LEU A 268 -6.03 -17.26 -10.39
N ALA A 269 -5.33 -16.69 -9.41
CA ALA A 269 -5.86 -15.68 -8.52
C ALA A 269 -5.13 -14.36 -8.73
N LEU A 270 -5.88 -13.33 -9.12
CA LEU A 270 -5.40 -11.96 -9.24
C LEU A 270 -5.74 -11.24 -7.93
N ILE A 271 -4.71 -10.87 -7.18
CA ILE A 271 -4.83 -10.31 -5.83
C ILE A 271 -4.51 -8.82 -5.91
N ALA A 272 -5.44 -7.98 -5.47
CA ALA A 272 -5.25 -6.55 -5.33
C ALA A 272 -5.17 -6.16 -3.85
N ILE A 273 -4.06 -5.55 -3.46
CA ILE A 273 -3.82 -5.06 -2.11
C ILE A 273 -3.79 -3.54 -2.14
N ARG A 274 -4.80 -2.92 -1.57
CA ARG A 274 -4.92 -1.47 -1.58
C ARG A 274 -3.84 -0.79 -0.75
N ASN A 275 -3.51 0.43 -1.13
CA ASN A 275 -2.55 1.21 -0.36
C ASN A 275 -2.99 1.54 1.06
N ASN A 276 -4.26 1.44 1.41
CA ASN A 276 -4.77 1.65 2.77
C ASN A 276 -4.77 0.36 3.64
N TYR A 277 -4.14 -0.74 3.20
CA TYR A 277 -3.99 -1.94 4.04
C TYR A 277 -3.45 -1.59 5.45
N PRO A 278 -4.09 -2.03 6.54
CA PRO A 278 -5.09 -3.10 6.64
C PRO A 278 -6.56 -2.64 6.68
N GLU A 279 -6.87 -1.36 6.45
CA GLU A 279 -8.26 -0.86 6.52
C GLU A 279 -9.15 -1.49 5.45
N SER A 280 -8.60 -1.75 4.27
CA SER A 280 -9.25 -2.53 3.22
C SER A 280 -8.55 -3.88 3.07
N PRO A 281 -9.28 -5.00 3.13
CA PRO A 281 -8.69 -6.32 2.94
C PRO A 281 -8.23 -6.51 1.48
N PRO A 282 -7.28 -7.42 1.24
CA PRO A 282 -6.94 -7.86 -0.10
C PRO A 282 -8.15 -8.41 -0.85
N LEU A 283 -8.27 -8.06 -2.14
CA LEU A 283 -9.36 -8.47 -3.03
C LEU A 283 -8.84 -9.49 -4.04
N PHE A 284 -9.62 -10.54 -4.27
CA PHE A 284 -9.29 -11.65 -5.13
C PHE A 284 -10.24 -11.73 -6.32
N SER A 285 -9.67 -11.88 -7.52
CA SER A 285 -10.38 -12.24 -8.74
C SER A 285 -9.85 -13.59 -9.22
N ILE A 286 -10.73 -14.55 -9.47
CA ILE A 286 -10.36 -15.96 -9.65
C ILE A 286 -10.74 -16.45 -11.04
N GLU A 287 -9.80 -17.11 -11.71
CA GLU A 287 -10.02 -17.83 -12.95
C GLU A 287 -9.61 -19.29 -12.76
N VAL A 288 -10.51 -20.22 -13.07
CA VAL A 288 -10.22 -21.66 -12.97
C VAL A 288 -10.09 -22.24 -14.36
N ASN A 289 -8.98 -22.90 -14.62
CA ASN A 289 -8.75 -23.67 -15.83
C ASN A 289 -8.83 -25.17 -15.50
N TRP A 290 -10.02 -25.72 -15.69
CA TRP A 290 -10.29 -27.15 -15.63
C TRP A 290 -11.50 -27.44 -16.51
N LYS A 291 -11.30 -28.23 -17.58
CA LYS A 291 -12.29 -28.49 -18.63
C LYS A 291 -12.82 -27.22 -19.33
N GLY A 292 -11.99 -26.18 -19.36
CA GLY A 292 -12.33 -24.86 -19.89
C GLY A 292 -11.88 -23.75 -18.94
N LEU A 293 -11.89 -22.52 -19.44
CA LEU A 293 -11.60 -21.32 -18.63
C LEU A 293 -12.91 -20.79 -18.03
N LEU A 294 -13.03 -20.87 -16.71
CA LEU A 294 -14.16 -20.42 -15.94
C LEU A 294 -13.78 -19.18 -15.12
N THR A 295 -14.67 -18.20 -15.10
CA THR A 295 -14.51 -16.92 -14.40
C THR A 295 -15.80 -16.62 -13.64
N ALA A 296 -15.79 -15.64 -12.74
CA ALA A 296 -17.01 -15.21 -12.05
C ALA A 296 -18.13 -14.71 -12.98
N ALA A 297 -17.80 -14.31 -14.21
CA ALA A 297 -18.78 -13.94 -15.23
C ALA A 297 -19.45 -15.17 -15.88
N SER A 298 -18.72 -16.28 -16.02
CA SER A 298 -19.20 -17.49 -16.70
C SER A 298 -19.69 -18.60 -15.78
N SER A 299 -19.36 -18.56 -14.48
CA SER A 299 -19.72 -19.60 -13.52
C SER A 299 -20.09 -19.03 -12.16
N ASP A 300 -21.30 -19.38 -11.68
CA ASP A 300 -21.78 -19.00 -10.35
C ASP A 300 -20.93 -19.63 -9.23
N ALA A 301 -20.36 -20.81 -9.44
CA ALA A 301 -19.49 -21.46 -8.46
C ALA A 301 -18.20 -20.65 -8.22
N ILE A 302 -17.63 -20.05 -9.27
CA ILE A 302 -16.45 -19.19 -9.14
C ILE A 302 -16.83 -17.88 -8.43
N ARG A 303 -18.01 -17.32 -8.74
CA ARG A 303 -18.52 -16.14 -8.05
C ARG A 303 -18.76 -16.39 -6.56
N ASP A 304 -19.30 -17.55 -6.21
CA ASP A 304 -19.50 -17.96 -4.81
C ASP A 304 -18.15 -18.16 -4.09
N MET A 305 -17.13 -18.70 -4.78
CA MET A 305 -15.78 -18.82 -4.25
C MET A 305 -15.12 -17.45 -4.02
N GLU A 306 -15.24 -16.52 -4.97
CA GLU A 306 -14.77 -15.13 -4.79
C GLU A 306 -15.47 -14.45 -3.63
N ARG A 307 -16.79 -14.65 -3.49
CA ARG A 307 -17.57 -14.14 -2.37
C ARG A 307 -17.07 -14.69 -1.04
N GLU A 308 -16.73 -15.98 -0.97
CA GLU A 308 -16.23 -16.59 0.26
C GLU A 308 -14.90 -15.97 0.71
N VAL A 309 -14.01 -15.70 -0.25
CA VAL A 309 -12.68 -15.12 -0.01
C VAL A 309 -12.73 -13.61 0.26
N ASN A 310 -13.59 -12.86 -0.43
CA ASN A 310 -13.61 -11.39 -0.39
C ASN A 310 -14.58 -10.80 0.64
N VAL A 311 -15.74 -11.43 0.87
CA VAL A 311 -16.81 -10.85 1.71
C VAL A 311 -16.72 -11.36 3.14
N TYR A 312 -16.55 -12.67 3.34
CA TYR A 312 -16.52 -13.26 4.69
C TYR A 312 -15.15 -13.13 5.38
N VAL A 313 -14.34 -12.16 4.99
CA VAL A 313 -13.02 -11.88 5.59
C VAL A 313 -13.15 -11.47 7.06
N GLN A 314 -14.29 -10.90 7.44
CA GLN A 314 -14.59 -10.48 8.82
C GLN A 314 -14.45 -11.61 9.84
N GLU A 315 -14.65 -12.87 9.43
CA GLU A 315 -14.46 -14.04 10.29
C GLU A 315 -13.01 -14.21 10.75
N PHE A 316 -12.06 -13.75 9.95
CA PHE A 316 -10.63 -13.78 10.28
C PHE A 316 -10.16 -12.54 11.05
N MET A 317 -11.02 -11.51 11.17
CA MET A 317 -10.69 -10.26 11.87
C MET A 317 -10.90 -10.35 13.39
N ALA A 318 -11.23 -11.54 13.91
CA ALA A 318 -11.37 -11.79 15.34
C ALA A 318 -9.98 -11.98 16.00
N GLY A 319 -9.45 -10.93 16.65
CA GLY A 319 -8.22 -11.02 17.45
C GLY A 319 -7.38 -9.75 17.46
N LYS A 320 -6.21 -9.79 18.10
CA LYS A 320 -5.23 -8.68 18.07
C LYS A 320 -4.21 -8.80 16.92
N GLU A 321 -4.10 -9.98 16.32
CA GLU A 321 -3.04 -10.34 15.36
C GLU A 321 -3.56 -10.63 13.95
N TRP A 322 -4.84 -10.36 13.67
CA TRP A 322 -5.42 -10.62 12.35
C TRP A 322 -4.71 -9.85 11.23
N ILE A 323 -4.18 -8.66 11.52
CA ILE A 323 -3.40 -7.86 10.57
C ILE A 323 -2.17 -8.63 10.07
N ASP A 324 -1.61 -9.47 10.94
CA ASP A 324 -0.36 -10.17 10.70
C ASP A 324 -0.59 -11.48 9.90
N THR A 325 -1.85 -11.89 9.73
CA THR A 325 -2.23 -13.19 9.14
C THR A 325 -3.31 -13.11 8.05
N LEU A 326 -3.88 -11.93 7.78
CA LEU A 326 -5.06 -11.76 6.93
C LEU A 326 -4.89 -12.32 5.51
N LEU A 327 -3.81 -11.96 4.82
CA LEU A 327 -3.57 -12.41 3.44
C LEU A 327 -3.36 -13.93 3.42
N ALA A 328 -2.57 -14.46 4.35
CA ALA A 328 -2.38 -15.89 4.49
C ALA A 328 -3.71 -16.63 4.75
N ALA A 329 -4.59 -16.09 5.60
CA ALA A 329 -5.90 -16.66 5.90
C ALA A 329 -6.81 -16.71 4.66
N GLN A 330 -6.83 -15.63 3.88
CA GLN A 330 -7.58 -15.57 2.62
C GLN A 330 -7.02 -16.57 1.58
N VAL A 331 -5.70 -16.71 1.49
CA VAL A 331 -5.06 -17.70 0.60
C VAL A 331 -5.40 -19.12 1.05
N THR A 332 -5.28 -19.45 2.34
CA THR A 332 -5.68 -20.76 2.88
C THR A 332 -7.13 -21.06 2.58
N ARG A 333 -8.02 -20.07 2.73
CA ARG A 333 -9.43 -20.18 2.36
C ARG A 333 -9.63 -20.50 0.89
N LEU A 334 -8.94 -19.77 0.02
CA LEU A 334 -8.99 -20.01 -1.42
C LEU A 334 -8.53 -21.43 -1.78
N LEU A 335 -7.47 -21.93 -1.14
CA LEU A 335 -6.95 -23.28 -1.40
C LEU A 335 -7.97 -24.37 -1.06
N TYR A 336 -8.60 -24.30 0.13
CA TYR A 336 -9.62 -25.31 0.46
C TYR A 336 -10.89 -25.13 -0.37
N CYS A 337 -11.26 -23.89 -0.75
CA CYS A 337 -12.42 -23.67 -1.63
C CYS A 337 -12.17 -24.29 -3.01
N PHE A 338 -10.94 -24.18 -3.52
CA PHE A 338 -10.55 -24.82 -4.76
C PHE A 338 -10.56 -26.36 -4.63
N ASP A 339 -10.12 -26.91 -3.48
CA ASP A 339 -10.24 -28.35 -3.21
C ASP A 339 -11.70 -28.83 -3.26
N VAL A 340 -12.59 -28.13 -2.55
CA VAL A 340 -14.03 -28.44 -2.52
C VAL A 340 -14.65 -28.31 -3.91
N TYR A 341 -14.26 -27.28 -4.67
CA TYR A 341 -14.74 -27.07 -6.03
C TYR A 341 -14.41 -28.26 -6.94
N LEU A 342 -13.19 -28.79 -6.87
CA LEU A 342 -12.76 -29.94 -7.67
C LEU A 342 -13.44 -31.24 -7.21
N GLU A 343 -13.55 -31.48 -5.91
CA GLU A 343 -14.17 -32.68 -5.34
C GLU A 343 -15.69 -32.74 -5.56
N ALA A 344 -16.37 -31.60 -5.50
CA ALA A 344 -17.81 -31.53 -5.72
C ALA A 344 -18.19 -31.70 -7.20
N ASN A 345 -17.35 -31.21 -8.11
CA ASN A 345 -17.57 -31.29 -9.55
C ASN A 345 -16.93 -32.54 -10.21
N ALA A 346 -16.27 -33.40 -9.43
CA ALA A 346 -15.78 -34.69 -9.91
C ALA A 346 -16.94 -35.65 -10.17
N VAL A 347 -17.38 -35.73 -11.43
CA VAL A 347 -18.53 -36.57 -11.84
C VAL A 347 -18.06 -37.91 -12.39
N THR A 348 -17.04 -37.92 -13.27
CA THR A 348 -16.54 -39.17 -13.88
C THR A 348 -15.63 -39.92 -12.91
N ASP A 349 -15.49 -41.23 -13.12
CA ASP A 349 -14.60 -42.03 -12.27
C ASP A 349 -13.11 -41.68 -12.47
N GLU A 350 -12.75 -41.12 -13.63
CA GLU A 350 -11.43 -40.52 -13.85
C GLU A 350 -11.25 -39.24 -13.00
N ASP A 351 -12.25 -38.35 -12.96
CA ASP A 351 -12.21 -37.16 -12.13
C ASP A 351 -12.11 -37.52 -10.64
N LYS A 352 -12.85 -38.54 -10.18
CA LYS A 352 -12.83 -39.00 -8.79
C LYS A 352 -11.50 -39.63 -8.39
N LYS A 353 -10.78 -40.24 -9.34
CA LYS A 353 -9.39 -40.70 -9.13
C LYS A 353 -8.43 -39.54 -9.02
N LEU A 354 -8.62 -38.49 -9.82
CA LEU A 354 -7.80 -37.28 -9.78
C LEU A 354 -8.07 -36.43 -8.53
N PHE A 355 -9.33 -36.39 -8.08
CA PHE A 355 -9.82 -35.59 -6.97
C PHE A 355 -10.67 -36.47 -6.03
N PRO A 356 -10.03 -37.28 -5.17
CA PRO A 356 -10.74 -38.10 -4.21
C PRO A 356 -11.50 -37.20 -3.22
N ARG A 357 -12.71 -37.63 -2.85
CA ARG A 357 -13.53 -36.95 -1.84
C ARG A 357 -12.92 -37.14 -0.46
N GLU A 358 -12.11 -36.18 -0.05
CA GLU A 358 -11.51 -36.14 1.28
C GLU A 358 -12.24 -35.14 2.19
N LYS A 359 -12.90 -34.13 1.60
CA LYS A 359 -13.72 -33.16 2.35
C LYS A 359 -15.11 -33.71 2.59
N VAL A 360 -15.56 -33.65 3.85
CA VAL A 360 -16.89 -34.09 4.23
C VAL A 360 -17.90 -32.97 3.97
N PHE A 361 -18.83 -33.16 3.05
CA PHE A 361 -20.00 -32.29 2.87
C PHE A 361 -21.28 -33.12 2.68
N ILE A 362 -22.40 -32.64 3.25
CA ILE A 362 -23.67 -33.39 3.31
C ILE A 362 -24.32 -33.49 1.92
N GLN A 363 -24.26 -32.42 1.12
CA GLN A 363 -24.77 -32.37 -0.26
C GLN A 363 -23.78 -31.60 -1.13
N ALA A 364 -23.48 -32.14 -2.33
CA ALA A 364 -22.51 -31.52 -3.25
C ALA A 364 -23.01 -30.19 -3.84
N THR A 365 -24.33 -30.07 -4.07
CA THR A 365 -24.96 -28.84 -4.56
C THR A 365 -26.30 -28.67 -3.84
N ARG A 366 -26.68 -27.41 -3.58
CA ARG A 366 -28.00 -27.05 -3.02
C ARG A 366 -28.53 -25.80 -3.72
N SER A 367 -29.86 -25.62 -3.71
CA SER A 367 -30.55 -24.46 -4.31
C SER A 367 -30.59 -24.44 -5.85
N ARG A 368 -31.36 -23.49 -6.40
CA ARG A 368 -31.55 -23.26 -7.84
C ARG A 368 -30.24 -22.91 -8.57
N THR A 369 -29.30 -22.27 -7.86
CA THR A 369 -27.97 -21.90 -8.36
C THR A 369 -26.92 -23.01 -8.20
N ARG A 370 -27.30 -24.18 -7.64
CA ARG A 370 -26.39 -25.31 -7.37
C ARG A 370 -25.13 -24.88 -6.59
N SER A 371 -25.31 -24.07 -5.55
CA SER A 371 -24.19 -23.54 -4.77
C SER A 371 -23.41 -24.64 -4.06
N LEU A 372 -22.09 -24.45 -4.00
CA LEU A 372 -21.15 -25.40 -3.41
C LEU A 372 -20.94 -25.12 -1.91
N PRO A 373 -20.63 -26.15 -1.10
CA PRO A 373 -20.44 -26.01 0.33
C PRO A 373 -19.05 -25.46 0.66
N TYR A 374 -18.86 -24.15 0.58
CA TYR A 374 -17.54 -23.54 0.88
C TYR A 374 -17.29 -23.24 2.36
N LYS A 375 -18.32 -23.21 3.22
CA LYS A 375 -18.14 -22.86 4.64
C LYS A 375 -17.63 -24.05 5.44
N TYR A 376 -16.43 -23.93 6.01
CA TYR A 376 -15.90 -24.92 6.96
C TYR A 376 -16.51 -24.75 8.36
N VAL A 377 -16.85 -25.87 9.00
CA VAL A 377 -17.31 -25.94 10.38
C VAL A 377 -16.61 -27.10 11.08
N GLU A 378 -15.91 -26.83 12.17
CA GLU A 378 -15.29 -27.86 13.00
C GLU A 378 -16.34 -28.60 13.84
N MET A 379 -17.03 -29.56 13.22
CA MET A 379 -17.93 -30.50 13.89
C MET A 379 -17.53 -31.92 13.49
N GLY A 380 -17.18 -32.76 14.48
CA GLY A 380 -16.96 -34.19 14.29
C GLY A 380 -15.87 -34.58 13.26
N GLY A 381 -14.82 -33.76 13.11
CA GLY A 381 -13.73 -33.98 12.14
C GLY A 381 -13.69 -32.98 10.97
N GLY A 382 -14.60 -32.00 10.95
CA GLY A 382 -14.60 -30.90 9.99
C GLY A 382 -15.56 -31.14 8.83
N VAL A 383 -16.63 -30.35 8.75
CA VAL A 383 -17.69 -30.47 7.74
C VAL A 383 -17.81 -29.17 6.95
N PHE A 384 -17.96 -29.33 5.64
CA PHE A 384 -18.25 -28.25 4.70
C PHE A 384 -19.76 -28.11 4.52
N THR A 385 -20.25 -26.89 4.72
CA THR A 385 -21.66 -26.53 4.68
C THR A 385 -21.89 -25.41 3.67
N GLN A 386 -23.11 -25.31 3.12
CA GLN A 386 -23.48 -24.16 2.30
C GLN A 386 -23.77 -22.95 3.19
N ARG A 387 -23.40 -21.76 2.70
CA ARG A 387 -23.87 -20.50 3.27
C ARG A 387 -25.37 -20.35 2.98
N HIS A 388 -26.16 -20.06 4.01
CA HIS A 388 -27.51 -19.55 3.82
C HIS A 388 -27.39 -18.12 3.30
N THR A 389 -27.78 -17.91 2.05
CA THR A 389 -27.91 -16.59 1.43
C THR A 389 -29.16 -15.89 1.88
#